data_AF-A0A4U0PLK8-F1
#
_entry.id   AF-A0A4U0PLK8-F1
#
_cell.length_a   1.000
_cell.length_b   1.000
_cell.length_c   1.000
_cell.angle_alpha   90.00
_cell.angle_beta   90.00
_cell.angle_gamma   90.00
#
_symmetry.space_group_name_H-M   'P 1'
#
loop_
_entity.id
_entity.type
_entity.pdbx_description
1 polymer ?
#
loop_
_entity_poly.entity_id
_entity_poly.type
_entity_poly.pdbx_seq_one_letter_code
_entity_poly.pdbx_strand_id
1 'polypeptide(L)'
;MNRISALAALCAALLLAACEPTPDPDAPKTSPVAQQQVDPAYVHNPLLDAPPPLYLSVIGDCGKQLFEDEQPGDVSACLAGIRERAKAQGLGDLTDAQLADMNVRNRWRHEQSKLQKAAEASGSGG
;
A
#
# COMPACT_ATOMS: atom_id res chain seq x y z
N MET A 1 -59.10 7.95 -36.48
CA MET A 1 -57.80 7.80 -37.17
C MET A 1 -56.78 8.68 -36.46
N ASN A 2 -55.71 8.06 -35.97
CA ASN A 2 -54.59 8.65 -35.22
C ASN A 2 -53.94 9.82 -35.95
N ARG A 3 -53.41 10.82 -35.21
CA ARG A 3 -51.96 11.07 -35.01
C ARG A 3 -51.72 11.95 -33.78
N ILE A 4 -50.67 11.61 -33.06
CA ILE A 4 -50.25 12.12 -31.74
C ILE A 4 -49.04 13.05 -31.91
N SER A 5 -48.96 14.06 -31.03
CA SER A 5 -47.79 14.78 -30.53
C SER A 5 -46.97 15.67 -31.46
N ALA A 6 -46.82 16.93 -31.05
CA ALA A 6 -45.54 17.38 -30.50
C ALA A 6 -45.65 18.74 -29.78
N LEU A 7 -45.13 18.72 -28.55
CA LEU A 7 -44.38 19.77 -27.89
C LEU A 7 -45.08 21.03 -27.33
N ALA A 8 -44.69 21.26 -26.08
CA ALA A 8 -44.42 22.55 -25.45
C ALA A 8 -45.54 23.13 -24.57
N ALA A 9 -45.74 22.51 -23.41
CA ALA A 9 -46.23 23.24 -22.23
C ALA A 9 -45.93 22.45 -20.96
N LEU A 10 -44.84 22.77 -20.28
CA LEU A 10 -44.66 22.59 -18.82
C LEU A 10 -43.42 23.41 -18.44
N CYS A 11 -43.57 24.72 -18.28
CA CYS A 11 -43.98 25.37 -17.03
C CYS A 11 -43.01 25.12 -15.88
N ALA A 12 -42.14 26.11 -15.68
CA ALA A 12 -41.98 26.81 -14.41
C ALA A 12 -41.73 25.94 -13.17
N ALA A 13 -40.49 25.46 -13.04
CA ALA A 13 -39.91 25.06 -11.75
C ALA A 13 -38.46 25.58 -11.58
N LEU A 14 -38.14 26.68 -12.26
CA LEU A 14 -36.85 27.36 -12.15
C LEU A 14 -37.12 28.75 -11.59
N LEU A 15 -37.15 28.84 -10.28
CA LEU A 15 -36.87 30.05 -9.49
C LEU A 15 -37.12 29.69 -8.03
N LEU A 16 -36.08 29.20 -7.35
CA LEU A 16 -35.62 29.74 -6.07
C LEU A 16 -34.60 28.80 -5.43
N ALA A 17 -33.43 29.38 -5.15
CA ALA A 17 -32.43 28.95 -4.18
C ALA A 17 -31.53 27.77 -4.61
N ALA A 18 -30.21 27.82 -4.50
CA ALA A 18 -29.28 28.89 -4.15
C ALA A 18 -27.87 28.34 -4.43
N CYS A 19 -26.99 29.21 -4.94
CA CYS A 19 -25.53 29.09 -4.81
C CYS A 19 -24.88 27.80 -5.35
N GLU A 20 -24.75 27.68 -6.67
CA GLU A 20 -23.67 26.87 -7.24
C GLU A 20 -22.55 27.80 -7.72
N PRO A 21 -21.30 27.61 -7.26
CA PRO A 21 -20.16 28.31 -7.84
C PRO A 21 -20.00 27.79 -9.27
N THR A 22 -19.85 28.71 -10.22
CA THR A 22 -19.50 28.41 -11.60
C THR A 22 -18.27 27.49 -11.61
N PRO A 23 -18.31 26.31 -12.26
CA PRO A 23 -17.16 25.44 -12.33
C PRO A 23 -16.05 26.17 -13.09
N ASP A 24 -14.96 26.46 -12.37
CA ASP A 24 -13.75 27.02 -12.93
C ASP A 24 -13.10 25.97 -13.86
N PRO A 25 -12.99 26.21 -15.17
CA PRO A 25 -12.39 25.27 -16.11
C PRO A 25 -10.88 25.07 -15.87
N ASP A 26 -10.25 25.90 -15.04
CA ASP A 26 -8.85 25.82 -14.65
C ASP A 26 -8.63 25.25 -13.23
N ALA A 27 -9.69 24.77 -12.56
CA ALA A 27 -9.53 24.07 -11.29
C ALA A 27 -8.66 22.81 -11.49
N PRO A 28 -7.59 22.62 -10.71
CA PRO A 28 -6.76 21.42 -10.80
C PRO A 28 -7.66 20.21 -10.58
N LYS A 29 -7.67 19.30 -11.56
CA LYS A 29 -8.38 18.03 -11.47
C LYS A 29 -7.86 17.27 -10.27
N THR A 30 -8.51 17.42 -9.12
CA THR A 30 -8.37 16.48 -8.01
C THR A 30 -8.98 15.19 -8.51
N SER A 31 -8.12 14.30 -9.00
CA SER A 31 -8.48 12.91 -9.22
C SER A 31 -9.18 12.41 -7.96
N PRO A 32 -10.39 11.84 -8.06
CA PRO A 32 -10.97 11.20 -6.90
C PRO A 32 -9.97 10.13 -6.45
N VAL A 33 -9.42 10.30 -5.24
CA VAL A 33 -8.70 9.24 -4.56
C VAL A 33 -9.67 8.08 -4.51
N ALA A 34 -9.42 7.05 -5.33
CA ALA A 34 -10.20 5.84 -5.29
C ALA A 34 -10.17 5.35 -3.85
N GLN A 35 -11.31 5.42 -3.17
CA GLN A 35 -11.46 4.80 -1.87
C GLN A 35 -11.36 3.29 -2.11
N GLN A 36 -10.14 2.78 -1.96
CA GLN A 36 -9.81 1.39 -2.15
C GLN A 36 -10.68 0.61 -1.15
N GLN A 37 -11.66 -0.13 -1.66
CA GLN A 37 -12.46 -1.05 -0.87
C GLN A 37 -11.48 -2.03 -0.22
N VAL A 38 -11.20 -1.82 1.06
CA VAL A 38 -10.36 -2.71 1.85
C VAL A 38 -11.16 -3.99 2.05
N ASP A 39 -10.66 -5.09 1.52
CA ASP A 39 -11.24 -6.41 1.73
C ASP A 39 -11.38 -6.64 3.26
N PRO A 40 -12.55 -7.06 3.77
CA PRO A 40 -12.72 -7.33 5.19
C PRO A 40 -11.78 -8.43 5.74
N ALA A 41 -11.14 -9.24 4.89
CA ALA A 41 -10.08 -10.18 5.27
C ALA A 41 -8.67 -9.57 5.27
N TYR A 42 -8.50 -8.32 4.84
CA TYR A 42 -7.20 -7.65 4.82
C TYR A 42 -6.75 -7.32 6.25
N VAL A 43 -5.75 -8.05 6.71
CA VAL A 43 -5.02 -7.70 7.93
C VAL A 43 -3.98 -6.65 7.56
N HIS A 44 -4.19 -5.42 8.00
CA HIS A 44 -3.19 -4.36 7.83
C HIS A 44 -1.84 -4.78 8.43
N ASN A 45 -0.77 -4.63 7.65
CA ASN A 45 0.57 -5.04 8.02
C ASN A 45 1.51 -3.82 7.94
N PRO A 46 1.76 -3.12 9.07
CA PRO A 46 2.53 -1.87 9.05
C PRO A 46 3.97 -2.07 8.59
N LEU A 47 4.50 -3.29 8.69
CA LEU A 47 5.80 -3.64 8.13
C LEU A 47 5.80 -3.60 6.60
N LEU A 48 4.71 -4.02 5.95
CA LEU A 48 4.59 -3.98 4.49
C LEU A 48 4.38 -2.57 3.94
N ASP A 49 3.83 -1.66 4.75
CA ASP A 49 3.63 -0.26 4.37
C ASP A 49 4.86 0.62 4.63
N ALA A 50 5.82 0.13 5.43
CA ALA A 50 7.07 0.83 5.72
C ALA A 50 7.90 1.11 4.45
N PRO A 51 8.65 2.24 4.38
CA PRO A 51 9.56 2.49 3.27
C PRO A 51 10.72 1.46 3.25
N PRO A 52 11.34 1.19 2.08
CA PRO A 52 12.34 0.12 1.94
C PRO A 52 13.50 0.15 2.95
N PRO A 53 14.10 1.32 3.27
CA PRO A 53 15.18 1.37 4.27
C PRO A 53 14.73 0.95 5.66
N LEU A 54 13.52 1.36 6.06
CA LEU A 54 12.96 1.02 7.36
C LEU A 54 12.61 -0.47 7.41
N TYR A 55 11.92 -0.98 6.39
CA TYR A 55 11.60 -2.40 6.24
C TYR A 55 12.85 -3.28 6.37
N LEU A 56 13.92 -2.95 5.62
CA LEU A 56 15.18 -3.68 5.67
C LEU A 56 15.87 -3.56 7.03
N SER A 57 15.83 -2.39 7.68
CA SER A 57 16.40 -2.21 9.01
C SER A 57 15.67 -3.03 10.10
N VAL A 58 14.36 -3.18 9.97
CA VAL A 58 13.53 -3.95 10.91
C VAL A 58 13.74 -5.44 10.71
N ILE A 59 13.73 -5.93 9.46
CA ILE A 59 14.02 -7.33 9.16
C ILE A 59 15.48 -7.65 9.53
N GLY A 60 16.43 -6.81 9.12
CA GLY A 60 17.85 -6.95 9.39
C GLY A 60 18.42 -8.28 8.87
N ASP A 61 19.43 -8.78 9.58
CA ASP A 61 20.14 -10.02 9.23
C ASP A 61 19.25 -11.28 9.37
N CYS A 62 18.13 -11.16 10.10
CA CYS A 62 17.18 -12.24 10.28
C CYS A 62 16.45 -12.64 9.01
N GLY A 63 16.39 -11.76 8.01
CA GLY A 63 15.66 -12.05 6.77
C GLY A 63 16.19 -13.28 6.05
N LYS A 64 17.52 -13.51 6.07
CA LYS A 64 18.11 -14.70 5.45
C LYS A 64 17.66 -15.98 6.14
N GLN A 65 17.81 -16.03 7.46
CA GLN A 65 17.41 -17.17 8.28
C GLN A 65 15.91 -17.46 8.19
N LEU A 66 15.07 -16.43 8.09
CA LEU A 66 13.63 -16.57 8.02
C LEU A 66 13.10 -16.97 6.64
N PHE A 67 13.75 -16.52 5.55
CA PHE A 67 13.15 -16.53 4.22
C PHE A 67 13.92 -17.30 3.16
N GLU A 68 15.21 -17.55 3.38
CA GLU A 68 16.13 -18.20 2.45
C GLU A 68 16.55 -19.59 2.93
N ASP A 69 16.85 -19.76 4.22
CA ASP A 69 17.32 -21.03 4.76
C ASP A 69 16.21 -22.10 4.73
N GLU A 70 16.46 -23.23 4.05
CA GLU A 70 15.52 -24.35 3.93
C GLU A 70 15.53 -25.28 5.17
N GLN A 71 16.52 -25.12 6.04
CA GLN A 71 16.67 -25.91 7.26
C GLN A 71 15.92 -25.22 8.41
N PRO A 72 15.05 -25.94 9.15
CA PRO A 72 14.32 -25.37 10.28
C PRO A 72 15.27 -25.14 11.47
N GLY A 73 15.97 -24.01 11.45
CA GLY A 73 16.64 -23.46 12.62
C GLY A 73 15.63 -22.85 13.60
N ASP A 74 16.04 -22.66 14.84
CA ASP A 74 15.27 -21.86 15.79
C ASP A 74 15.29 -20.38 15.35
N VAL A 75 14.16 -19.92 14.82
CA VAL A 75 13.97 -18.53 14.36
C VAL A 75 13.29 -17.64 15.40
N SER A 76 12.99 -18.16 16.60
CA SER A 76 12.27 -17.42 17.65
C SER A 76 13.01 -16.14 18.06
N ALA A 77 14.33 -16.22 18.21
CA ALA A 77 15.18 -15.06 18.49
C ALA A 77 15.09 -14.00 17.38
N CYS A 78 14.99 -14.42 16.12
CA CYS A 78 14.85 -13.52 15.00
C CYS A 78 13.48 -12.84 14.95
N LEU A 79 12.40 -13.59 15.21
CA LEU A 79 11.06 -13.02 15.31
C LEU A 79 10.94 -12.03 16.48
N ALA A 80 11.55 -12.34 17.63
CA ALA A 80 11.60 -11.42 18.77
C ALA A 80 12.36 -10.13 18.43
N GLY A 81 13.56 -10.26 17.83
CA GLY A 81 14.36 -9.10 17.44
C GLY A 81 13.69 -8.21 16.39
N ILE A 82 12.95 -8.80 15.44
CA ILE A 82 12.17 -8.03 14.45
C ILE A 82 11.09 -7.20 15.14
N ARG A 83 10.37 -7.78 16.12
CA ARG A 83 9.34 -7.05 16.88
C ARG A 83 9.92 -5.90 17.67
N GLU A 84 11.04 -6.12 18.34
CA GLU A 84 11.72 -5.07 19.10
C GLU A 84 12.16 -3.92 18.20
N ARG A 85 12.78 -4.23 17.04
CA ARG A 85 13.17 -3.23 16.05
C ARG A 85 11.97 -2.49 15.47
N ALA A 86 10.90 -3.21 15.12
CA ALA A 86 9.66 -2.61 14.64
C ALA A 86 9.09 -1.60 15.65
N LYS A 87 9.04 -1.98 16.92
CA LYS A 87 8.59 -1.10 18.01
C LYS A 87 9.49 0.13 18.15
N ALA A 88 10.82 -0.07 18.15
CA ALA A 88 11.79 1.02 18.24
C ALA A 88 11.71 2.00 17.06
N GLN A 89 11.32 1.52 15.89
CA GLN A 89 11.14 2.31 14.66
C GLN A 89 9.72 2.89 14.50
N GLY A 90 8.85 2.73 15.51
CA GLY A 90 7.51 3.32 15.50
C GLY A 90 6.46 2.56 14.69
N LEU A 91 6.72 1.32 14.26
CA LEU A 91 5.75 0.48 13.57
C LEU A 91 4.74 -0.22 14.50
N GLY A 92 4.97 -0.14 15.81
CA GLY A 92 4.15 -0.80 16.83
C GLY A 92 4.52 -2.27 17.04
N ASP A 93 3.64 -2.99 17.74
CA ASP A 93 3.84 -4.40 18.08
C ASP A 93 3.34 -5.31 16.95
N LEU A 94 4.28 -5.93 16.21
CA LEU A 94 3.96 -6.85 15.13
C LEU A 94 3.47 -8.21 15.64
N THR A 95 2.34 -8.65 15.13
CA THR A 95 1.73 -9.95 15.44
C THR A 95 2.41 -11.10 14.70
N ASP A 96 2.21 -12.34 15.17
CA ASP A 96 2.63 -13.55 14.44
C ASP A 96 2.00 -13.61 13.04
N ALA A 97 0.71 -13.27 12.91
CA ALA A 97 0.02 -13.29 11.62
C ALA A 97 0.64 -12.31 10.61
N GLN A 98 1.02 -11.11 11.05
CA GLN A 98 1.69 -10.12 10.19
C GLN A 98 3.10 -10.55 9.79
N LEU A 99 3.84 -11.23 10.67
CA LEU A 99 5.18 -11.73 10.35
C LEU A 99 5.16 -13.01 9.50
N ALA A 100 4.10 -13.81 9.62
CA ALA A 100 3.87 -14.99 8.80
C ALA A 100 3.29 -14.66 7.41
N ASP A 101 2.92 -13.40 7.16
CA ASP A 101 2.42 -12.95 5.87
C ASP A 101 3.46 -13.19 4.77
N MET A 102 3.07 -13.92 3.73
CA MET A 102 3.96 -14.28 2.62
C MET A 102 4.47 -13.07 1.85
N ASN A 103 3.77 -11.95 1.89
CA ASN A 103 4.23 -10.72 1.28
C ASN A 103 5.45 -10.15 1.99
N VAL A 104 5.64 -10.41 3.29
CA VAL A 104 6.87 -10.03 4.00
C VAL A 104 8.05 -10.78 3.39
N ARG A 105 7.94 -12.10 3.23
CA ARG A 105 8.98 -12.91 2.56
C ARG A 105 9.26 -12.43 1.14
N ASN A 106 8.21 -12.23 0.34
CA ASN A 106 8.33 -11.84 -1.06
C ASN A 106 9.01 -10.47 -1.20
N ARG A 107 8.62 -9.52 -0.33
CA ARG A 107 9.23 -8.19 -0.30
C ARG A 107 10.71 -8.26 0.06
N TRP A 108 11.09 -9.03 1.07
CA TRP A 108 12.50 -9.19 1.45
C TRP A 108 13.34 -9.67 0.26
N ARG A 109 12.91 -10.73 -0.42
CA ARG A 109 13.61 -11.26 -1.61
C ARG A 109 13.74 -10.23 -2.73
N HIS A 110 12.68 -9.45 -2.96
CA HIS A 110 12.69 -8.40 -3.95
C HIS A 110 13.71 -7.30 -3.61
N GLU A 111 13.75 -6.84 -2.37
CA GLU A 111 14.72 -5.84 -1.93
C GLU A 111 16.15 -6.38 -1.99
N GLN A 112 16.40 -7.64 -1.61
CA GLN A 112 17.73 -8.27 -1.76
C GLN A 112 18.18 -8.32 -3.23
N SER A 113 17.28 -8.70 -4.15
CA SER A 113 17.60 -8.72 -5.59
C SER A 113 17.96 -7.32 -6.11
N LYS A 114 17.28 -6.27 -5.64
CA LYS A 114 17.61 -4.88 -5.99
C LYS A 114 18.99 -4.47 -5.49
N LEU A 115 19.31 -4.81 -4.24
CA LEU A 115 20.62 -4.50 -3.64
C LEU A 115 21.74 -5.22 -4.39
N GLN A 116 21.54 -6.49 -4.75
CA GLN A 116 22.52 -7.27 -5.53
C GLN A 116 22.76 -6.64 -6.90
N LYS A 117 21.71 -6.32 -7.65
CA LYS A 117 21.83 -5.67 -8.97
C LYS A 117 22.56 -4.33 -8.87
N ALA A 118 22.27 -3.54 -7.83
CA ALA A 118 22.96 -2.28 -7.59
C ALA A 118 24.46 -2.47 -7.30
N ALA A 119 24.81 -3.51 -6.54
CA ALA A 119 26.21 -3.86 -6.26
C ALA A 119 26.95 -4.31 -7.52
N GLU A 120 26.35 -5.17 -8.34
CA GLU A 120 26.93 -5.65 -9.61
C GLU A 120 27.17 -4.51 -10.61
N ALA A 121 26.21 -3.59 -10.73
CA ALA A 121 26.34 -2.39 -11.56
C ALA A 121 27.48 -1.47 -11.09
N SER A 122 27.71 -1.41 -9.76
CA SER A 122 28.78 -0.60 -9.17
C SER A 122 30.17 -1.26 -9.30
N GLY A 123 30.23 -2.59 -9.39
CA GLY A 123 31.49 -3.35 -9.50
C GLY A 123 31.99 -3.57 -10.93
N SER A 124 31.15 -3.40 -11.95
CA SER A 124 31.50 -3.66 -13.36
C SER A 124 32.14 -2.47 -14.09
N GLY A 125 32.47 -1.39 -13.38
CA GLY A 125 33.04 -0.16 -13.94
C GLY A 125 34.52 0.08 -13.59
N GLY A 126 35.24 -0.95 -13.13
CA GLY A 126 36.66 -0.89 -12.74
C GLY A 126 37.62 -1.34 -13.85
#